data_AF-A0A314Y7D9-F1
#
_entry.id   AF-A0A314Y7D9-F1
#
_cell.length_a   1.000
_cell.length_b   1.000
_cell.length_c   1.000
_cell.angle_alpha   90.00
_cell.angle_beta   90.00
_cell.angle_gamma   90.00
#
_symmetry.space_group_name_H-M   'P 1'
#
loop_
_entity.id
_entity.type
_entity.pdbx_description
1 polymer ?
#
loop_
_entity_poly.entity_id
_entity_poly.type
_entity_poly.pdbx_seq_one_letter_code
_entity_poly.pdbx_strand_id
1 'polypeptide(L)'
;MVQQNPKTPIVWVANRESPLDSRGVFTLSGDGNVVVLDIMDRTRKVIWSSNISVPASAMKVTTGVLMDHGNLELRLGEDTLWQSFDHPLDTFLSGMKLSLNTRTGQQRDLTSWAALHDPQPRKFTLGIDPKVPGQTFIWKENAPYWRSDLYIGKQTNTAFDVDGENAPSSNGTAYFLTYNFDADEVYLTYGVSDSSTKLRVIFNPTGQIELLLWLEHSETWFVWWREAF
;
A
#
# COMPACT_ATOMS: atom_id res chain seq x y z
N MET A 1 -18.52 7.81 -4.49
CA MET A 1 -18.36 6.36 -4.26
C MET A 1 -17.37 5.81 -5.27
N VAL A 2 -16.41 5.00 -4.84
CA VAL A 2 -15.44 4.37 -5.75
C VAL A 2 -15.99 3.01 -6.16
N GLN A 3 -16.24 2.81 -7.46
CA GLN A 3 -16.71 1.53 -7.97
C GLN A 3 -15.52 0.58 -8.14
N GLN A 4 -15.47 -0.47 -7.33
CA GLN A 4 -14.50 -1.56 -7.50
C GLN A 4 -14.90 -2.38 -8.73
N ASN A 5 -14.06 -2.38 -9.76
CA ASN A 5 -14.16 -3.35 -10.84
C ASN A 5 -13.38 -4.61 -10.42
N PRO A 6 -14.00 -5.80 -10.42
CA PRO A 6 -13.30 -7.05 -10.09
C PRO A 6 -12.05 -7.29 -10.93
N LYS A 7 -11.96 -6.74 -12.16
CA LYS A 7 -10.80 -6.89 -13.04
C LYS A 7 -9.73 -5.80 -12.87
N THR A 8 -10.12 -4.60 -12.44
CA THR A 8 -9.21 -3.45 -12.26
C THR A 8 -9.37 -2.91 -10.85
N PRO A 9 -8.71 -3.54 -9.87
CA PRO A 9 -8.85 -3.12 -8.49
C PRO A 9 -8.21 -1.76 -8.25
N ILE A 10 -8.78 -1.02 -7.31
CA ILE A 10 -8.11 0.15 -6.75
C ILE A 10 -7.11 -0.35 -5.71
N VAL A 11 -5.84 0.04 -5.87
CA VAL A 11 -4.75 -0.33 -4.95
C VAL A 11 -4.23 0.87 -4.16
N TRP A 12 -4.57 2.09 -4.59
CA TRP A 12 -4.19 3.34 -3.94
C TRP A 12 -5.15 4.48 -4.30
N VAL A 13 -5.37 5.41 -3.37
CA VAL A 13 -6.32 6.54 -3.50
C VAL A 13 -5.72 7.79 -2.84
N ALA A 14 -5.41 8.81 -3.63
CA ALA A 14 -4.83 10.06 -3.16
C ALA A 14 -5.71 10.77 -2.11
N ASN A 15 -6.93 11.12 -2.49
CA ASN A 15 -7.84 11.95 -1.71
C ASN A 15 -8.88 11.14 -0.93
N ARG A 16 -8.48 10.01 -0.33
CA ARG A 16 -9.42 9.09 0.36
C ARG A 16 -10.21 9.75 1.50
N GLU A 17 -9.62 10.75 2.16
CA GLU A 17 -10.23 11.50 3.27
C GLU A 17 -11.01 12.73 2.81
N SER A 18 -10.76 13.19 1.58
CA SER A 18 -11.40 14.36 0.99
C SER A 18 -12.00 14.00 -0.37
N PRO A 19 -13.14 13.26 -0.38
CA PRO A 19 -13.81 12.90 -1.63
C PRO A 19 -14.18 14.14 -2.45
N LEU A 20 -14.13 13.97 -3.77
CA LEU A 20 -14.59 14.97 -4.72
C LEU A 20 -15.96 14.56 -5.27
N ASP A 21 -16.94 15.45 -5.13
CA ASP A 21 -18.29 15.28 -5.70
C ASP A 21 -18.43 15.98 -7.07
N SER A 22 -17.38 16.66 -7.52
CA SER A 22 -17.30 17.44 -8.76
C SER A 22 -16.25 16.84 -9.71
N ARG A 23 -15.98 17.53 -10.83
CA ARG A 23 -14.90 17.12 -11.73
C ARG A 23 -13.56 17.44 -11.09
N GLY A 24 -12.72 16.41 -10.99
CA GLY A 24 -11.35 16.52 -10.50
C GLY A 24 -10.31 16.38 -11.61
N VAL A 25 -9.11 16.90 -11.36
CA VAL A 25 -7.91 16.61 -12.15
C VAL A 25 -6.78 16.14 -11.23
N PHE A 26 -6.08 15.09 -11.63
CA PHE A 26 -4.83 14.64 -11.02
C PHE A 26 -3.67 15.11 -11.90
N THR A 27 -2.79 15.96 -11.37
CA THR A 27 -1.74 16.61 -12.18
C THR A 27 -0.52 16.96 -11.33
N LEU A 28 0.60 17.26 -12.01
CA LEU A 28 1.69 18.02 -11.41
C LEU A 28 1.31 19.50 -11.33
N SER A 29 1.54 20.09 -10.18
CA SER A 29 1.37 21.52 -9.90
C SER A 29 2.69 22.27 -10.12
N GLY A 30 2.61 23.59 -10.29
CA GLY A 30 3.77 24.44 -10.60
C GLY A 30 4.78 24.58 -9.46
N ASP A 31 4.44 24.12 -8.26
CA ASP A 31 5.31 23.99 -7.09
C ASP A 31 6.04 22.63 -7.03
N GLY A 32 5.91 21.81 -8.08
CA GLY A 32 6.56 20.52 -8.19
C GLY A 32 5.87 19.38 -7.45
N ASN A 33 4.69 19.61 -6.85
CA ASN A 33 3.90 18.57 -6.18
C ASN A 33 2.93 17.88 -7.14
N VAL A 34 2.59 16.62 -6.82
CA VAL A 34 1.40 15.96 -7.41
C VAL A 34 0.17 16.40 -6.62
N VAL A 35 -0.89 16.79 -7.32
CA VAL A 35 -2.11 17.34 -6.71
C VAL A 35 -3.39 16.76 -7.31
N VAL A 36 -4.44 16.71 -6.49
CA VAL A 36 -5.84 16.55 -6.93
C VAL A 36 -6.51 17.92 -6.81
N LEU A 37 -7.04 18.43 -7.92
CA LEU A 37 -7.72 19.72 -8.00
C LEU A 37 -9.22 19.55 -8.26
N ASP A 38 -10.06 20.34 -7.60
CA ASP A 38 -11.44 20.58 -8.04
C ASP A 38 -11.42 21.62 -9.18
N ILE A 39 -11.79 21.21 -10.39
CA ILE A 39 -11.79 22.11 -11.56
C ILE A 39 -13.13 22.83 -11.79
N MET A 40 -14.16 22.49 -11.01
CA MET A 40 -15.44 23.21 -11.00
C MET A 40 -15.40 24.41 -10.05
N ASP A 41 -14.52 24.36 -9.04
CA ASP A 41 -14.18 25.52 -8.22
C ASP A 41 -13.41 26.58 -9.04
N ARG A 42 -13.87 27.84 -9.00
CA ARG A 42 -13.25 28.95 -9.75
C ARG A 42 -11.79 29.20 -9.37
N THR A 43 -11.39 28.81 -8.15
CA THR A 43 -10.04 28.96 -7.62
C THR A 43 -9.16 27.74 -7.87
N ARG A 44 -9.69 26.68 -8.51
CA ARG A 44 -9.01 25.38 -8.68
C ARG A 44 -8.49 24.85 -7.35
N LYS A 45 -9.41 24.70 -6.39
CA LYS A 45 -9.09 24.28 -5.02
C LYS A 45 -8.28 22.99 -5.01
N VAL A 46 -7.16 22.99 -4.28
CA VAL A 46 -6.38 21.78 -4.01
C VAL A 46 -7.12 20.95 -2.96
N ILE A 47 -7.45 19.71 -3.32
CA ILE A 47 -8.14 18.76 -2.45
C ILE A 47 -7.15 17.84 -1.75
N TRP A 48 -6.08 17.50 -2.45
CA TRP A 48 -4.98 16.68 -1.94
C TRP A 48 -3.69 17.06 -2.65
N SER A 49 -2.56 16.91 -1.96
CA SER A 49 -1.21 17.13 -2.48
C SER A 49 -0.23 16.15 -1.84
N SER A 50 0.84 15.78 -2.56
CA SER A 50 2.01 15.09 -1.99
C SER A 50 2.67 15.89 -0.85
N ASN A 51 2.45 17.22 -0.81
CA ASN A 51 2.86 18.11 0.26
C ASN A 51 4.36 18.02 0.62
N ILE A 52 5.21 17.91 -0.40
CA ILE A 52 6.66 17.95 -0.23
C ILE A 52 7.21 19.36 -0.48
N SER A 53 8.31 19.68 0.19
CA SER A 53 9.02 20.93 -0.01
C SER A 53 10.04 20.77 -1.15
N VAL A 54 9.64 21.14 -2.37
CA VAL A 54 10.53 21.13 -3.54
C VAL A 54 11.32 22.45 -3.62
N PRO A 55 12.66 22.42 -3.79
CA PRO A 55 13.44 23.63 -4.02
C PRO A 55 12.94 24.41 -5.25
N ALA A 56 12.93 25.73 -5.19
CA ALA A 56 12.42 26.58 -6.28
C ALA A 56 13.11 26.32 -7.64
N SER A 57 14.39 25.94 -7.61
CA SER A 57 15.15 25.55 -8.80
C SER A 57 14.69 24.24 -9.44
N ALA A 58 14.02 23.37 -8.67
CA ALA A 58 13.60 22.03 -9.07
C ALA A 58 12.11 21.92 -9.42
N MET A 59 11.26 22.87 -9.01
CA MET A 59 9.79 22.80 -9.18
C MET A 59 9.31 22.57 -10.63
N LYS A 60 10.09 23.00 -11.63
CA LYS A 60 9.74 22.84 -13.05
C LYS A 60 10.37 21.61 -13.72
N VAL A 61 11.18 20.86 -12.98
CA VAL A 61 11.96 19.72 -13.48
C VAL A 61 11.52 18.41 -12.82
N THR A 62 10.62 18.47 -11.84
CA THR A 62 10.01 17.29 -11.23
C THR A 62 9.12 16.55 -12.22
N THR A 63 9.17 15.22 -12.21
CA THR A 63 8.35 14.35 -13.05
C THR A 63 7.58 13.35 -12.21
N GLY A 64 6.35 13.04 -12.60
CA GLY A 64 5.56 11.96 -12.01
C GLY A 64 5.69 10.71 -12.87
N VAL A 65 6.10 9.60 -12.27
CA VAL A 65 6.33 8.32 -12.96
C VAL A 65 5.54 7.23 -12.24
N LEU A 66 4.67 6.53 -12.96
CA LEU A 66 4.03 5.31 -12.45
C LEU A 66 4.89 4.12 -12.85
N MET A 67 5.50 3.48 -11.87
CA MET A 67 6.35 2.30 -12.04
C MET A 67 5.49 1.05 -12.31
N ASP A 68 6.06 0.05 -12.98
CA ASP A 68 5.36 -1.19 -13.35
C ASP A 68 4.82 -1.97 -12.14
N HIS A 69 5.48 -1.85 -10.99
CA HIS A 69 5.03 -2.44 -9.72
C HIS A 69 3.93 -1.63 -9.02
N GLY A 70 3.43 -0.55 -9.64
CA GLY A 70 2.33 0.27 -9.15
C GLY A 70 2.73 1.42 -8.22
N ASN A 71 4.03 1.64 -7.98
CA ASN A 71 4.47 2.81 -7.22
C ASN A 71 4.41 4.06 -8.11
N LEU A 72 3.64 5.05 -7.68
CA LEU A 72 3.73 6.39 -8.24
C LEU A 72 4.84 7.16 -7.53
N GLU A 73 5.85 7.56 -8.28
CA GLU A 73 7.00 8.32 -7.80
C GLU A 73 6.99 9.75 -8.36
N LEU A 74 7.36 10.70 -7.52
CA LEU A 74 7.70 12.06 -7.91
C LEU A 74 9.23 12.17 -7.89
N ARG A 75 9.83 12.37 -9.06
CA ARG A 75 11.29 12.28 -9.24
C ARG A 75 11.90 13.61 -9.65
N LEU A 76 13.16 13.81 -9.26
CA LEU A 76 14.05 14.87 -9.74
C LEU A 76 15.31 14.22 -10.30
N GLY A 77 15.36 14.04 -11.62
CA GLY A 77 16.38 13.20 -12.24
C GLY A 77 16.23 11.76 -11.73
N GLU A 78 17.29 11.21 -11.14
CA GLU A 78 17.26 9.85 -10.58
C GLU A 78 16.69 9.81 -9.15
N ASP A 79 16.63 10.94 -8.45
CA ASP A 79 16.21 11.00 -7.05
C ASP A 79 14.68 10.90 -6.92
N THR A 80 14.22 10.06 -6.00
CA THR A 80 12.80 9.97 -5.63
C THR A 80 12.52 10.96 -4.49
N LEU A 81 11.69 11.96 -4.75
CA LEU A 81 11.32 12.99 -3.78
C LEU A 81 10.10 12.58 -2.93
N TRP A 82 9.17 11.84 -3.55
CA TRP A 82 7.97 11.32 -2.91
C TRP A 82 7.53 10.04 -3.63
N GLN A 83 6.91 9.11 -2.91
CA GLN A 83 6.38 7.90 -3.51
C GLN A 83 5.11 7.42 -2.81
N SER A 84 4.18 6.87 -3.58
CA SER A 84 2.91 6.35 -3.07
C SER A 84 3.09 5.19 -2.09
N PHE A 85 4.14 4.37 -2.26
CA PHE A 85 4.44 3.24 -1.38
C PHE A 85 4.78 3.63 0.05
N ASP A 86 5.17 4.90 0.28
CA ASP A 86 5.39 5.46 1.61
C ASP A 86 4.08 5.90 2.30
N HIS A 87 2.96 5.86 1.56
CA HIS A 87 1.61 6.21 2.01
C HIS A 87 0.64 5.05 1.76
N PRO A 88 0.86 3.89 2.41
CA PRO A 88 0.03 2.71 2.26
C PRO A 88 -1.43 2.96 2.68
N LEU A 89 -2.37 2.27 2.00
CA LEU A 89 -3.80 2.29 2.33
C LEU A 89 -4.27 0.93 2.86
N ASP A 90 -5.26 0.30 2.24
CA ASP A 90 -5.73 -1.05 2.57
C ASP A 90 -4.98 -2.14 1.79
N THR A 91 -4.32 -1.79 0.68
CA THR A 91 -3.61 -2.74 -0.17
C THR A 91 -2.10 -2.68 0.08
N PHE A 92 -1.49 -3.86 0.17
CA PHE A 92 -0.04 -4.05 0.26
C PHE A 92 0.44 -4.80 -0.98
N LEU A 93 1.33 -4.15 -1.73
CA LEU A 93 1.90 -4.64 -2.99
C LEU A 93 3.36 -5.08 -2.79
N SER A 94 3.86 -5.87 -3.74
CA SER A 94 5.26 -6.30 -3.75
C SER A 94 6.19 -5.09 -3.75
N GLY A 95 7.21 -5.10 -2.90
CA GLY A 95 8.15 -3.98 -2.73
C GLY A 95 7.67 -2.86 -1.79
N MET A 96 6.41 -2.86 -1.33
CA MET A 96 5.99 -1.99 -0.24
C MET A 96 6.62 -2.42 1.09
N LYS A 97 6.73 -1.47 2.02
CA LYS A 97 7.15 -1.73 3.41
C LYS A 97 6.06 -1.34 4.38
N LEU A 98 5.69 -2.27 5.24
CA LEU A 98 5.00 -1.98 6.48
C LEU A 98 6.07 -1.81 7.56
N SER A 99 6.31 -0.58 8.02
CA SER A 99 7.54 -0.26 8.76
C SER A 99 7.33 0.59 9.99
N LEU A 100 8.33 0.53 10.86
CA LEU A 100 8.48 1.33 12.06
C LEU A 100 9.90 1.89 12.08
N ASN A 101 10.03 3.21 12.12
CA ASN A 101 11.28 3.85 12.48
C ASN A 101 11.47 3.77 14.00
N THR A 102 12.45 3.01 14.46
CA THR A 102 12.68 2.73 15.89
C THR A 102 13.19 3.94 16.66
N ARG A 103 13.73 4.95 15.97
CA ARG A 103 14.23 6.19 16.56
C ARG A 103 13.15 7.26 16.70
N THR A 104 12.29 7.42 15.70
CA THR A 104 11.26 8.48 15.67
C THR A 104 9.88 7.97 16.08
N GLY A 105 9.65 6.65 16.07
CA GLY A 105 8.33 6.04 16.27
C GLY A 105 7.40 6.19 15.08
N GLN A 106 7.86 6.73 13.95
CA GLN A 106 7.04 6.89 12.74
C GLN A 106 6.73 5.52 12.15
N GLN A 107 5.45 5.26 11.87
CA GLN A 107 4.97 4.01 11.30
C GLN A 107 4.42 4.19 9.88
N ARG A 108 4.50 3.11 9.10
CA ARG A 108 3.86 2.94 7.80
C ARG A 108 2.95 1.72 7.89
N ASP A 109 1.69 1.98 8.20
CA ASP A 109 0.69 0.97 8.54
C ASP A 109 -0.39 0.89 7.45
N LEU A 110 -0.98 -0.29 7.26
CA LEU A 110 -2.19 -0.42 6.42
C LEU A 110 -3.41 0.03 7.21
N THR A 111 -4.33 0.73 6.56
CA THR A 111 -5.61 1.15 7.13
C THR A 111 -6.76 0.71 6.24
N SER A 112 -7.61 -0.15 6.81
CA SER A 112 -8.80 -0.68 6.14
C SER A 112 -9.73 0.42 5.61
N TRP A 113 -10.47 0.11 4.55
CA TRP A 113 -11.55 0.95 4.03
C TRP A 113 -12.79 0.92 4.94
N ALA A 114 -13.59 1.97 4.88
CA ALA A 114 -14.84 2.10 5.62
C ALA A 114 -15.87 1.04 5.20
N ALA A 115 -15.94 0.78 3.90
CA ALA A 115 -16.73 -0.28 3.31
C ALA A 115 -16.10 -0.66 1.95
N LEU A 116 -16.63 -1.71 1.32
CA LEU A 116 -16.13 -2.17 0.01
C LEU A 116 -16.11 -1.07 -1.07
N HIS A 117 -16.98 -0.06 -0.96
CA HIS A 117 -17.12 1.03 -1.93
C HIS A 117 -16.84 2.42 -1.33
N ASP A 118 -16.33 2.46 -0.10
CA ASP A 118 -16.01 3.68 0.63
C ASP A 118 -14.56 3.64 1.10
N PRO A 119 -13.63 4.30 0.39
CA PRO A 119 -12.21 4.26 0.69
C PRO A 119 -11.83 5.08 1.92
N GLN A 120 -12.76 5.77 2.58
CA GLN A 120 -12.44 6.49 3.81
C GLN A 120 -11.77 5.56 4.84
N PRO A 121 -10.80 6.06 5.62
CA PRO A 121 -10.13 5.26 6.63
C PRO A 121 -11.12 4.76 7.68
N ARG A 122 -10.96 3.50 8.08
CA ARG A 122 -11.80 2.86 9.11
C ARG A 122 -10.99 2.46 10.33
N LYS A 123 -11.65 1.67 11.18
CA LYS A 123 -11.27 1.30 12.53
C LYS A 123 -10.10 0.33 12.55
N PHE A 124 -9.84 -0.44 11.51
CA PHE A 124 -8.75 -1.40 11.57
C PHE A 124 -7.47 -0.83 10.96
N THR A 125 -6.37 -0.96 11.70
CA THR A 125 -5.00 -0.72 11.24
C THR A 125 -4.16 -1.98 11.42
N LEU A 126 -3.26 -2.25 10.49
CA LEU A 126 -2.25 -3.31 10.56
C LEU A 126 -0.88 -2.64 10.51
N GLY A 127 0.02 -3.01 11.43
CA GLY A 127 1.29 -2.31 11.64
C GLY A 127 2.24 -3.02 12.59
N ILE A 128 3.31 -2.35 13.00
CA ILE A 128 4.33 -2.86 13.93
C ILE A 128 4.30 -2.03 15.22
N ASP A 129 4.01 -2.67 16.36
CA ASP A 129 3.97 -1.95 17.65
C ASP A 129 5.39 -1.54 18.10
N PRO A 130 5.65 -0.25 18.38
CA PRO A 130 6.94 0.21 18.90
C PRO A 130 7.39 -0.46 20.20
N LYS A 131 6.44 -0.95 21.02
CA LYS A 131 6.73 -1.65 22.28
C LYS A 131 7.19 -3.08 22.05
N VAL A 132 6.78 -3.70 20.94
CA VAL A 132 7.16 -5.06 20.57
C VAL A 132 7.48 -5.12 19.07
N PRO A 133 8.60 -4.51 18.63
CA PRO A 133 8.91 -4.36 17.20
C PRO A 133 9.12 -5.67 16.44
N GLY A 134 9.16 -6.81 17.13
CA GLY A 134 9.24 -8.13 16.50
C GLY A 134 7.89 -8.75 16.15
N GLN A 135 6.78 -8.03 16.30
CA GLN A 135 5.45 -8.54 15.97
C GLN A 135 4.67 -7.52 15.13
N THR A 136 3.84 -8.03 14.22
CA THR A 136 2.78 -7.22 13.63
C THR A 136 1.51 -7.30 14.48
N PHE A 137 0.74 -6.24 14.45
CA PHE A 137 -0.50 -6.10 15.20
C PHE A 137 -1.61 -5.61 14.30
N ILE A 138 -2.81 -6.11 14.57
CA ILE A 138 -4.04 -5.49 14.11
C ILE A 138 -4.64 -4.75 15.29
N TRP A 139 -4.89 -3.46 15.13
CA TRP A 139 -5.69 -2.70 16.07
C TRP A 139 -7.10 -2.52 15.53
N LYS A 140 -8.07 -2.61 16.43
CA LYS A 140 -9.43 -2.16 16.18
C LYS A 140 -9.64 -0.89 16.98
N GLU A 141 -9.78 0.21 16.27
CA GLU A 141 -9.65 1.57 16.79
C GLU A 141 -8.25 1.73 17.40
N ASN A 142 -8.15 1.89 18.71
CA ASN A 142 -6.87 2.04 19.42
C ASN A 142 -6.55 0.83 20.31
N ALA A 143 -7.31 -0.25 20.21
CA ALA A 143 -7.13 -1.46 21.03
C ALA A 143 -6.50 -2.57 20.18
N PRO A 144 -5.45 -3.25 20.67
CA PRO A 144 -4.93 -4.46 20.04
C PRO A 144 -6.05 -5.50 19.90
N TYR A 145 -6.28 -5.96 18.67
CA TYR A 145 -7.29 -6.97 18.32
C TYR A 145 -6.63 -8.32 18.06
N TRP A 146 -5.48 -8.31 17.39
CA TRP A 146 -4.68 -9.50 17.08
C TRP A 146 -3.19 -9.14 17.04
N ARG A 147 -2.33 -10.14 17.23
CA ARG A 147 -0.87 -10.04 17.04
C ARG A 147 -0.33 -11.30 16.38
N SER A 148 0.70 -11.13 15.54
CA SER A 148 1.43 -12.24 14.93
C SER A 148 2.23 -13.04 15.97
N ASP A 149 2.90 -14.10 15.52
CA ASP A 149 4.03 -14.67 16.25
C ASP A 149 5.20 -13.69 16.32
N LEU A 150 6.19 -14.01 17.18
CA LEU A 150 7.39 -13.20 17.35
C LEU A 150 8.42 -13.54 16.27
N TYR A 151 8.78 -12.53 15.48
CA TYR A 151 9.91 -12.58 14.55
C TYR A 151 11.20 -12.24 15.30
N ILE A 152 12.18 -13.15 15.29
CA ILE A 152 13.47 -12.97 15.96
C ILE A 152 14.56 -12.78 14.91
N GLY A 153 15.16 -11.58 14.88
CA GLY A 153 16.20 -11.23 13.92
C GLY A 153 15.69 -11.17 12.48
N LYS A 154 16.60 -11.11 11.50
CA LYS A 154 16.20 -11.13 10.09
C LYS A 154 15.57 -12.49 9.78
N GLN A 155 14.26 -12.51 9.60
CA GLN A 155 13.50 -13.71 9.32
C GLN A 155 12.94 -13.63 7.90
N THR A 156 13.42 -14.51 7.04
CA THR A 156 12.84 -14.78 5.72
C THR A 156 12.02 -16.03 5.84
N ASN A 157 10.69 -15.91 5.80
CA ASN A 157 9.84 -17.07 5.59
C ASN A 157 9.56 -17.16 4.09
N THR A 158 10.02 -18.23 3.45
CA THR A 158 9.48 -18.65 2.14
C THR A 158 8.04 -19.05 2.39
N ALA A 159 7.11 -18.21 1.98
CA ALA A 159 5.71 -18.48 2.16
C ALA A 159 5.21 -19.07 0.84
N PHE A 160 5.25 -20.39 0.79
CA PHE A 160 4.51 -21.26 -0.13
C PHE A 160 4.98 -21.22 -1.59
N ASP A 161 5.18 -22.41 -2.17
CA ASP A 161 4.92 -22.58 -3.60
C ASP A 161 3.46 -22.14 -3.80
N VAL A 162 3.19 -21.29 -4.78
CA VAL A 162 1.82 -20.90 -5.13
C VAL A 162 1.11 -22.06 -5.86
N ASP A 163 1.47 -23.30 -5.49
CA ASP A 163 0.97 -24.59 -5.94
C ASP A 163 0.50 -25.41 -4.71
N GLY A 164 -0.56 -24.95 -4.03
CA GLY A 164 -1.29 -25.72 -3.01
C GLY A 164 -2.29 -26.73 -3.60
N GLU A 165 -2.84 -27.63 -2.78
CA GLU A 165 -3.77 -28.71 -3.23
C GLU A 165 -5.00 -28.25 -4.03
N ASN A 166 -5.40 -26.97 -3.91
CA ASN A 166 -6.52 -26.34 -4.65
C ASN A 166 -6.10 -25.08 -5.41
N ALA A 167 -4.80 -24.91 -5.61
CA ALA A 167 -4.20 -23.78 -6.28
C ALA A 167 -4.18 -23.95 -7.80
N PRO A 168 -4.54 -22.92 -8.57
CA PRO A 168 -4.14 -22.86 -9.97
C PRO A 168 -2.60 -22.91 -10.03
N SER A 169 -2.04 -23.75 -10.91
CA SER A 169 -0.59 -23.85 -11.07
C SER A 169 0.00 -22.46 -11.34
N SER A 170 0.88 -22.02 -10.46
CA SER A 170 1.61 -20.77 -10.53
C SER A 170 2.90 -20.87 -11.35
N ASN A 171 3.10 -21.99 -12.04
CA ASN A 171 4.34 -22.35 -12.73
C ASN A 171 5.58 -22.31 -11.81
N GLY A 172 5.44 -22.69 -10.54
CA GLY A 172 6.52 -22.66 -9.56
C GLY A 172 6.90 -21.25 -9.09
N THR A 173 5.93 -20.33 -9.06
CA THR A 173 6.16 -18.99 -8.50
C THR A 173 6.16 -19.07 -6.98
N ALA A 174 7.20 -18.52 -6.37
CA ALA A 174 7.33 -18.42 -4.92
C ALA A 174 7.01 -17.01 -4.43
N TYR A 175 6.35 -16.93 -3.27
CA TYR A 175 6.14 -15.71 -2.51
C TYR A 175 7.05 -15.69 -1.28
N PHE A 176 7.67 -14.55 -1.01
CA PHE A 176 8.64 -14.40 0.08
C PHE A 176 8.18 -13.29 1.01
N LEU A 177 7.92 -13.62 2.27
CA LEU A 177 7.64 -12.64 3.31
C LEU A 177 8.89 -12.45 4.15
N THR A 178 9.38 -11.22 4.25
CA THR A 178 10.60 -10.90 4.99
C THR A 178 10.33 -9.88 6.08
N TYR A 179 10.77 -10.21 7.29
CA TYR A 179 10.81 -9.30 8.42
C TYR A 179 12.27 -8.87 8.65
N ASN A 180 12.55 -7.58 8.48
CA ASN A 180 13.89 -7.02 8.58
C ASN A 180 14.04 -6.14 9.81
N PHE A 181 15.20 -6.24 10.44
CA PHE A 181 15.63 -5.39 11.56
C PHE A 181 16.91 -4.68 11.12
N ASP A 182 16.77 -3.44 10.66
CA ASP A 182 17.88 -2.55 10.35
C ASP A 182 18.20 -1.64 11.56
N ALA A 183 19.19 -0.76 11.44
CA ALA A 183 19.65 0.05 12.58
C ALA A 183 18.54 0.95 13.18
N ASP A 184 17.79 1.63 12.32
CA ASP A 184 16.75 2.60 12.71
C ASP A 184 15.35 2.25 12.15
N GLU A 185 15.21 1.12 11.45
CA GLU A 185 13.95 0.71 10.82
C GLU A 185 13.71 -0.79 11.02
N VAL A 186 12.50 -1.14 11.43
CA VAL A 186 11.99 -2.50 11.40
C VAL A 186 10.85 -2.55 10.40
N TYR A 187 10.86 -3.51 9.48
CA TYR A 187 9.84 -3.58 8.45
C TYR A 187 9.53 -4.97 7.95
N LEU A 188 8.26 -5.15 7.60
CA LEU A 188 7.73 -6.26 6.84
C LEU A 188 7.64 -5.86 5.37
N THR A 189 8.11 -6.73 4.48
CA THR A 189 7.94 -6.59 3.03
C THR A 189 7.73 -7.96 2.40
N TYR A 190 7.20 -7.99 1.18
CA TYR A 190 7.16 -9.21 0.40
C TYR A 190 7.63 -9.02 -1.03
N GLY A 191 8.06 -10.14 -1.62
CA GLY A 191 8.40 -10.25 -3.03
C GLY A 191 7.81 -11.51 -3.66
N VAL A 192 7.85 -11.56 -4.99
CA VAL A 192 7.49 -12.71 -5.81
C VAL A 192 8.68 -13.10 -6.69
N SER A 193 8.89 -14.40 -6.94
CA SER A 193 10.03 -14.87 -7.76
C SER A 193 9.90 -14.50 -9.23
N ASP A 194 8.67 -14.39 -9.73
CA ASP A 194 8.34 -13.93 -11.08
C ASP A 194 7.66 -12.57 -11.01
N SER A 195 8.31 -11.54 -11.56
CA SER A 195 7.78 -10.17 -11.58
C SER A 195 6.53 -9.99 -12.44
N SER A 196 6.21 -10.96 -13.32
CA SER A 196 4.95 -10.97 -14.07
C SER A 196 3.76 -11.42 -13.22
N THR A 197 4.01 -12.05 -12.06
CA THR A 197 2.95 -12.49 -11.15
C THR A 197 2.31 -11.31 -10.45
N LYS A 198 1.01 -11.15 -10.67
CA LYS A 198 0.20 -10.15 -9.98
C LYS A 198 -0.34 -10.74 -8.68
N LEU A 199 0.31 -10.39 -7.58
CA LEU A 199 -0.06 -10.76 -6.23
C LEU A 199 -0.27 -9.51 -5.39
N ARG A 200 -1.35 -9.47 -4.61
CA ARG A 200 -1.62 -8.36 -3.68
C ARG A 200 -2.22 -8.87 -2.39
N VAL A 201 -1.88 -8.18 -1.30
CA VAL A 201 -2.52 -8.39 0.00
C VAL A 201 -3.50 -7.25 0.23
N ILE A 202 -4.73 -7.57 0.63
CA ILE A 202 -5.76 -6.59 0.99
C ILE A 202 -6.10 -6.74 2.47
N PHE A 203 -6.16 -5.61 3.16
CA PHE A 203 -6.67 -5.50 4.51
C PHE A 203 -8.11 -4.99 4.48
N ASN A 204 -9.05 -5.92 4.57
CA ASN A 204 -10.43 -5.65 4.22
C ASN A 204 -11.18 -4.87 5.33
N PRO A 205 -12.36 -4.28 5.04
CA PRO A 205 -13.15 -3.50 6.02
C PRO A 205 -13.60 -4.25 7.28
N THR A 206 -13.47 -5.58 7.31
CA THR A 206 -13.82 -6.44 8.45
C THR A 206 -12.62 -6.76 9.34
N GLY A 207 -11.42 -6.28 8.99
CA GLY A 207 -10.19 -6.53 9.74
C GLY A 207 -9.49 -7.83 9.36
N GLN A 208 -9.84 -8.44 8.21
CA GLN A 208 -9.19 -9.65 7.72
C GLN A 208 -8.11 -9.31 6.71
N ILE A 209 -7.09 -10.16 6.66
CA ILE A 209 -6.03 -10.10 5.65
C ILE A 209 -6.34 -11.13 4.58
N GLU A 210 -6.36 -10.71 3.32
CA GLU A 210 -6.58 -11.57 2.16
C GLU A 210 -5.37 -11.48 1.23
N LEU A 211 -4.82 -12.63 0.83
CA LEU A 211 -3.83 -12.74 -0.23
C LEU A 211 -4.53 -13.11 -1.53
N LEU A 212 -4.42 -12.26 -2.55
CA LEU A 212 -5.09 -12.45 -3.83
C LEU A 212 -4.08 -12.63 -4.97
N LEU A 213 -4.29 -13.67 -5.76
CA LEU A 213 -3.56 -14.00 -6.96
C LEU A 213 -4.42 -13.71 -8.19
N TRP A 214 -3.86 -13.01 -9.18
CA TRP A 214 -4.53 -12.85 -10.47
C TRP A 214 -4.38 -14.10 -11.32
N LEU A 215 -5.50 -14.62 -11.81
CA LEU A 215 -5.52 -15.77 -12.71
C LEU A 215 -5.73 -15.29 -14.15
N GLU A 216 -4.68 -15.36 -14.97
CA GLU A 216 -4.74 -14.84 -16.35
C GLU A 216 -5.79 -15.57 -17.20
N HIS A 217 -5.94 -16.89 -17.04
CA HIS A 217 -6.89 -17.67 -17.83
C HIS A 217 -8.37 -17.32 -17.58
N SER A 218 -8.72 -16.95 -16.35
CA SER A 218 -10.10 -16.62 -15.96
C SER A 218 -10.34 -15.12 -15.82
N GLU A 219 -9.29 -14.30 -15.89
CA GLU A 219 -9.31 -12.86 -15.64
C GLU A 219 -9.96 -12.49 -14.31
N THR A 220 -9.59 -13.21 -13.24
CA THR A 220 -10.16 -13.02 -11.89
C THR A 220 -9.11 -13.03 -10.81
N TRP A 221 -9.35 -12.28 -9.74
CA TRP A 221 -8.61 -12.43 -8.50
C TRP A 221 -9.11 -13.64 -7.71
N PHE A 222 -8.21 -14.57 -7.42
CA PHE A 222 -8.45 -15.72 -6.56
C PHE A 222 -7.95 -15.43 -5.16
N VAL A 223 -8.81 -15.61 -4.16
CA VAL A 223 -8.43 -15.51 -2.75
C VAL A 223 -7.67 -16.78 -2.39
N TRP A 224 -6.35 -16.67 -2.37
CA TRP A 224 -5.44 -17.77 -2.09
C TRP A 224 -5.53 -18.20 -0.63
N TRP A 225 -5.37 -17.20 0.24
CA TRP A 225 -5.34 -17.37 1.68
C TRP A 225 -6.05 -16.17 2.30
N ARG A 226 -6.73 -16.44 3.41
CA ARG A 226 -7.31 -15.40 4.24
C ARG A 226 -7.06 -15.75 5.69
N GLU A 227 -6.79 -14.74 6.50
CA GLU A 227 -6.73 -14.87 7.95
C GLU A 227 -7.90 -14.13 8.55
N ALA A 228 -8.69 -14.85 9.35
CA ALA A 228 -9.82 -14.31 10.09
C ALA A 228 -9.49 -14.33 11.58
N PHE A 229 -9.79 -13.23 12.27
CA PHE A 229 -9.45 -13.01 13.67
C PHE A 229 -10.69 -12.72 14.51
#